data_AF-A0A2U8WX89-F1
#
_entry.id   AF-A0A2U8WX89-F1
#
_cell.length_a   1.000
_cell.length_b   1.000
_cell.length_c   1.000
_cell.angle_alpha   90.00
_cell.angle_beta   90.00
_cell.angle_gamma   90.00
#
_symmetry.space_group_name_H-M   'P 1'
#
loop_
_entity.id
_entity.type
_entity.pdbx_description
1 polymer ?
#
loop_
_entity_poly.entity_id
_entity_poly.type
_entity_poly.pdbx_seq_one_letter_code
_entity_poly.pdbx_strand_id
1 'polypeptide(L)' 'MTGTLPERIEAAVASLPEAERFAARMLLSGATSFERAHPMVAQLGAALGYDAAALDALWRAAAAL' A
#
# COMPACT_ATOMS: atom_id res chain seq x y z
N MET A 1 -3.75 18.43 1.18
CA MET A 1 -5.07 17.78 1.02
C MET A 1 -4.81 16.29 1.04
N THR A 2 -5.05 15.60 2.15
CA THR A 2 -4.84 14.15 2.24
C THR A 2 -5.91 13.47 1.40
N GLY A 3 -5.52 12.71 0.40
CA GLY A 3 -6.45 11.99 -0.48
C GLY A 3 -7.25 10.97 0.31
N THR A 4 -8.52 10.78 -0.03
CA THR A 4 -9.34 9.72 0.53
C THR A 4 -8.80 8.38 0.03
N LEU A 5 -8.41 7.50 0.94
CA LEU A 5 -7.97 6.15 0.57
C LEU A 5 -9.15 5.38 -0.06
N PRO A 6 -8.93 4.65 -1.16
CA PRO A 6 -9.93 3.72 -1.66
C PRO A 6 -10.29 2.67 -0.60
N GLU A 7 -11.56 2.27 -0.54
CA GLU A 7 -12.10 1.31 0.44
C GLU A 7 -11.25 0.03 0.57
N ARG A 8 -10.75 -0.50 -0.55
CA ARG A 8 -9.88 -1.69 -0.55
C ARG A 8 -8.56 -1.47 0.17
N ILE A 9 -7.97 -0.27 0.08
CA ILE A 9 -6.73 0.07 0.77
C ILE A 9 -7.03 0.27 2.27
N GLU A 10 -8.17 0.88 2.62
CA GLU A 10 -8.58 0.97 4.03
C GLU A 10 -8.78 -0.41 4.67
N ALA A 11 -9.41 -1.34 3.95
CA ALA A 11 -9.59 -2.72 4.41
C ALA A 11 -8.25 -3.44 4.62
N ALA A 12 -7.28 -3.24 3.71
CA ALA A 12 -5.93 -3.77 3.86
C ALA A 12 -5.20 -3.16 5.07
N VAL A 13 -5.31 -1.85 5.28
CA VAL A 13 -4.75 -1.20 6.49
C VAL A 13 -5.42 -1.73 7.76
N ALA A 14 -6.73 -1.96 7.75
CA ALA A 14 -7.45 -2.53 8.89
C ALA A 14 -7.00 -3.96 9.23
N SER A 15 -6.47 -4.71 8.26
CA SER A 15 -5.92 -6.06 8.47
C SER A 15 -4.54 -6.07 9.16
N LEU A 16 -3.84 -4.93 9.20
CA LEU A 16 -2.55 -4.79 9.89
C LEU A 16 -2.72 -4.81 11.41
N PRO A 17 -1.64 -5.14 12.18
CA PRO A 17 -1.62 -4.98 13.63
C PRO A 17 -1.95 -3.55 14.03
N GLU A 18 -2.68 -3.36 15.14
CA GLU A 18 -3.21 -2.04 15.54
C GLU A 18 -2.13 -0.97 15.70
N ALA A 19 -0.95 -1.36 16.21
CA ALA A 19 0.23 -0.49 16.32
C ALA A 19 0.74 0.05 14.98
N GLU A 20 0.51 -0.66 13.88
CA GLU A 20 0.99 -0.33 12.54
C GLU A 20 -0.05 0.44 11.70
N ARG A 21 -1.34 0.36 12.05
CA ARG A 21 -2.45 0.96 11.28
C ARG A 21 -2.33 2.47 11.11
N PHE A 22 -1.99 3.18 12.18
CA PHE A 22 -1.90 4.65 12.15
C PHE A 22 -0.74 5.12 11.25
N ALA A 23 0.43 4.50 11.41
CA ALA A 23 1.60 4.79 10.57
C ALA A 23 1.32 4.48 9.10
N ALA A 24 0.70 3.33 8.81
CA ALA A 24 0.31 2.95 7.46
C ALA A 24 -0.69 3.95 6.85
N ARG A 25 -1.71 4.39 7.61
CA ARG A 25 -2.69 5.37 7.13
C ARG A 25 -2.04 6.73 6.87
N MET A 26 -1.20 7.23 7.78
CA MET A 26 -0.46 8.49 7.58
C MET A 26 0.45 8.42 6.34
N LEU A 27 1.17 7.32 6.17
CA LEU A 27 2.02 7.10 5.01
C LEU A 27 1.20 7.09 3.73
N LEU A 28 0.13 6.30 3.64
CA LEU A 28 -0.72 6.21 2.44
C LEU A 28 -1.46 7.51 2.11
N SER A 29 -1.82 8.31 3.12
CA SER A 29 -2.57 9.57 2.93
C SER A 29 -1.68 10.75 2.52
N GLY A 30 -0.39 10.69 2.86
CA GLY A 30 0.58 11.79 2.66
C GLY A 30 1.74 11.45 1.73
N ALA A 31 1.92 10.19 1.35
CA ALA A 31 2.98 9.77 0.45
C ALA A 31 2.74 10.32 -0.96
N THR A 32 3.74 11.02 -1.46
CA THR A 32 3.83 11.44 -2.87
C THR A 32 4.58 10.40 -3.71
N SER A 33 5.30 9.48 -3.07
CA SER A 33 6.02 8.38 -3.70
C SER A 33 5.81 7.08 -2.92
N PHE A 34 5.69 5.98 -3.66
CA PHE A 34 5.59 4.64 -3.09
C PHE A 34 6.72 3.78 -3.65
N GLU A 35 7.65 3.36 -2.78
CA GLU A 35 8.78 2.52 -3.18
C GLU A 35 8.46 1.03 -3.06
N ARG A 36 8.73 0.26 -4.13
CA ARG A 36 8.49 -1.19 -4.16
C ARG A 36 9.30 -1.96 -3.10
N ALA A 37 10.47 -1.45 -2.73
CA ALA A 37 11.35 -2.03 -1.73
C ALA A 37 10.83 -1.85 -0.29
N HIS A 38 9.80 -1.03 -0.08
CA HIS A 38 9.26 -0.76 1.25
C HIS A 38 8.54 -2.00 1.81
N PRO A 39 8.82 -2.44 3.05
CA PRO A 39 8.27 -3.67 3.62
C PRO A 39 6.74 -3.67 3.69
N MET A 40 6.14 -2.50 3.91
CA MET A 40 4.67 -2.32 3.88
C MET A 40 4.05 -2.74 2.54
N VAL A 41 4.73 -2.58 1.40
CA VAL A 41 4.20 -2.97 0.08
C VAL A 41 4.03 -4.49 -0.01
N ALA A 42 4.99 -5.25 0.51
CA ALA A 42 4.91 -6.70 0.57
C ALA A 42 3.78 -7.16 1.51
N GLN A 43 3.66 -6.54 2.68
CA GLN A 43 2.59 -6.85 3.65
C GLN A 43 1.20 -6.54 3.07
N LEU A 44 1.02 -5.36 2.49
CA LEU A 44 -0.25 -4.92 1.92
C LEU A 44 -0.62 -5.75 0.69
N GLY A 45 0.37 -6.06 -0.17
CA GLY A 45 0.17 -6.93 -1.32
C GLY A 45 -0.31 -8.32 -0.93
N ALA A 46 0.34 -8.95 0.05
CA ALA A 46 -0.08 -10.24 0.57
C ALA A 46 -1.51 -10.19 1.17
N ALA A 47 -1.83 -9.13 1.93
CA ALA A 47 -3.18 -8.92 2.47
C ALA A 47 -4.25 -8.74 1.39
N LEU A 48 -3.87 -8.16 0.24
CA LEU A 48 -4.73 -7.97 -0.92
C LEU A 48 -4.75 -9.17 -1.88
N GLY A 49 -3.98 -10.23 -1.59
CA GLY A 49 -3.89 -11.42 -2.44
C GLY A 49 -2.97 -11.28 -3.66
N TYR A 50 -2.12 -10.25 -3.69
CA TYR A 50 -1.08 -10.10 -4.70
C TYR A 50 0.18 -10.89 -4.33
N ASP A 51 0.72 -11.60 -5.32
CA ASP A 51 2.06 -12.16 -5.23
C ASP A 51 3.13 -11.10 -5.59
N ALA A 52 4.40 -11.44 -5.35
CA ALA A 52 5.51 -10.53 -5.62
C ALA A 52 5.60 -10.12 -7.10
N ALA A 53 5.25 -11.02 -8.03
CA ALA A 53 5.30 -10.76 -9.47
C ALA A 53 4.21 -9.78 -9.91
N ALA A 54 3.00 -9.90 -9.35
CA ALA A 54 1.89 -8.99 -9.60
C ALA A 54 2.16 -7.61 -9.00
N LEU A 55 2.78 -7.53 -7.82
CA LEU A 55 3.26 -6.25 -7.26
C LEU A 55 4.33 -5.61 -8.16
N ASP A 56 5.28 -6.39 -8.70
CA ASP A 56 6.30 -5.86 -9.60
C ASP A 56 5.70 -5.40 -10.94
N ALA A 57 4.67 -6.08 -11.43
CA ALA A 57 3.93 -5.64 -12.62
C ALA A 57 3.15 -4.35 -12.35
N LEU A 58 2.50 -4.24 -11.18
CA LEU A 58 1.79 -3.03 -10.76
C LEU A 58 2.73 -1.82 -10.67
N TRP A 59 3.90 -1.99 -10.06
CA TRP A 59 4.88 -0.90 -9.94
C TRP A 59 5.45 -0.48 -11.29
N ARG A 60 5.72 -1.43 -12.19
CA ARG A 60 6.15 -1.12 -13.56
C ARG A 60 5.08 -0.37 -14.34
N ALA A 61 3.82 -0.74 -14.21
CA ALA A 61 2.71 -0.04 -14.84
C ALA A 61 2.54 1.39 -14.26
N ALA A 62 2.64 1.53 -12.93
CA ALA A 62 2.54 2.82 -12.26
C ALA A 62 3.70 3.76 -12.61
N ALA A 63 4.91 3.24 -12.82
CA ALA A 63 6.07 4.04 -13.24
C ALA A 63 5.95 4.58 -14.68
N ALA A 64 4.99 4.09 -15.47
CA ALA A 64 4.72 4.56 -16.82
C ALA A 64 3.55 5.57 -16.90
N LEU A 65 2.97 5.97 -15.77
CA LEU A 65 1.93 7.01 -15.64
C LEU A 65 2.55 8.35 -15.25
#